data_AF-A0A3S9LHL8-F1
#
_entry.id   AF-A0A3S9LHL8-F1
#
_cell.length_a   1.000
_cell.length_b   1.000
_cell.length_c   1.000
_cell.angle_alpha   90.00
_cell.angle_beta   90.00
_cell.angle_gamma   90.00
#
_symmetry.space_group_name_H-M   'P 1'
#
loop_
_entity.id
_entity.type
_entity.pdbx_description
1 polymer ?
#
loop_
_entity_poly.entity_id
_entity_poly.type
_entity_poly.pdbx_seq_one_letter_code
_entity_poly.pdbx_strand_id
1 'polypeptide(L)'
;MTDHTNTDTLRTPIVAVLGHVDHGKTSLLDTIRGSAVSEGEAGAITQHIGATDIPLDTISGMAGELIDPTDFDLPGLLFIDTPGHHSFSTLRARGGALADIAVLVVDVNDGFQPQTEEAIDILRRTGTPFVVAANKVDTTPGWNPQDGQPIQKSLEAQSERAESMLNENLYEIIGQLSDAGFSADLYWRVQDFQKNIGVVPLSAITGEGVPDLLTVLMGLSQRFMKEEMAIDVFGAGEGTVLEVKDERGFGATIDTVVYDGVVRNGDQIVVGGQNEPIVTEIRALLQPRPLEEIRTEKKFEKVAEVGAAAGVKIAAPDLDKAMAGAPVRVVRDHSVDHVIEEVKAELAEIEVETADNGVVVKADTLGSLEAMANALREAEVPILRAEVGDIAPRDIAVAETANQDEHKAILGFNVDLLANAETELENADVKLFTDEVIYQLIDEYETYVEEKQRAQQETVLDKVVRPSRFRILPDHTFRQNDPAVVGVEIISGTLQNNRNVGSFEGNEFERAGQLSGIQKQGDDVDEARAGERVSIAIDGPTVGRGIEEGDTLWTEIPEKHAKILEQELREEITADEREALSAYLETKRKRDPFWGK
;
A
#
# COMPACT_ATOMS: atom_id res chain seq x y z
N MET A 1 11.92 -32.83 36.44
CA MET A 1 11.12 -31.61 36.64
C MET A 1 11.75 -30.83 37.76
N THR A 2 12.82 -30.11 37.42
CA THR A 2 13.35 -29.00 38.20
C THR A 2 13.32 -27.85 37.21
N ASP A 3 12.32 -27.02 37.40
CA ASP A 3 12.06 -25.79 36.68
C ASP A 3 13.26 -24.85 36.90
N HIS A 4 14.09 -24.73 35.88
CA HIS A 4 15.25 -23.84 35.85
C HIS A 4 15.20 -22.98 34.58
N THR A 5 14.02 -22.48 34.22
CA THR A 5 13.91 -21.30 33.35
C THR A 5 14.24 -20.09 34.22
N ASN A 6 15.46 -19.58 34.13
CA ASN A 6 15.82 -18.33 34.79
C ASN A 6 15.27 -17.17 33.94
N THR A 7 13.96 -16.94 34.03
CA THR A 7 13.19 -15.94 33.26
C THR A 7 13.46 -14.48 33.66
N ASP A 8 14.47 -14.23 34.50
CA ASP A 8 14.76 -12.88 35.04
C ASP A 8 15.73 -12.07 34.15
N THR A 9 16.17 -12.59 33.00
CA THR A 9 17.05 -11.85 32.09
C THR A 9 16.24 -11.22 30.96
N LEU A 10 16.34 -9.90 30.83
CA LEU A 10 15.67 -9.14 29.78
C LEU A 10 16.61 -8.94 28.60
N ARG A 11 16.10 -9.16 27.39
CA ARG A 11 16.77 -8.75 26.16
C ARG A 11 16.66 -7.24 25.95
N THR A 12 17.52 -6.75 25.07
CA THR A 12 17.42 -5.40 24.52
C THR A 12 16.14 -5.26 23.67
N PRO A 13 15.35 -4.19 23.84
CA PRO A 13 14.27 -3.85 22.91
C PRO A 13 14.81 -3.49 21.53
N ILE A 14 14.13 -3.99 20.51
CA ILE A 14 14.39 -3.75 19.10
C ILE A 14 13.61 -2.50 18.67
N VAL A 15 14.34 -1.48 18.22
CA VAL A 15 13.79 -0.18 17.82
C VAL A 15 13.95 0.03 16.32
N ALA A 16 12.86 0.02 15.56
CA ALA A 16 12.91 0.37 14.14
C ALA A 16 12.88 1.89 13.93
N VAL A 17 13.73 2.41 13.05
CA VAL A 17 13.72 3.83 12.66
C VAL A 17 13.13 3.96 11.27
N LEU A 18 11.99 4.65 11.15
CA LEU A 18 11.19 4.81 9.92
C LEU A 18 11.07 6.30 9.54
N GLY A 19 10.67 6.60 8.31
CA GLY A 19 10.45 7.97 7.83
C GLY A 19 10.93 8.21 6.40
N HIS A 20 10.61 9.39 5.86
CA HIS A 20 10.93 9.77 4.48
C HIS A 20 12.44 9.90 4.20
N VAL A 21 12.81 9.88 2.91
CA VAL A 21 14.18 10.18 2.45
C VAL A 21 14.58 11.56 2.98
N ASP A 22 15.84 11.72 3.35
CA ASP A 22 16.40 12.99 3.84
C ASP A 22 15.77 13.59 5.12
N HIS A 23 14.78 12.95 5.75
CA HIS A 23 14.27 13.38 7.07
C HIS A 23 15.27 13.11 8.22
N GLY A 24 16.41 12.45 7.94
CA GLY A 24 17.54 12.33 8.86
C GLY A 24 17.53 11.12 9.79
N LYS A 25 16.95 9.98 9.36
CA LYS A 25 17.03 8.69 10.07
C LYS A 25 18.47 8.26 10.38
N THR A 26 19.29 8.16 9.34
CA THR A 26 20.70 7.74 9.45
C THR A 26 21.51 8.75 10.26
N SER A 27 21.27 10.05 10.07
CA SER A 27 21.92 11.11 10.86
C SER A 27 21.58 11.02 12.34
N LEU A 28 20.32 10.71 12.68
CA LEU A 28 19.90 10.51 14.07
C LEU A 28 20.66 9.33 14.69
N LEU A 29 20.75 8.22 13.97
CA LEU A 29 21.50 7.05 14.43
C LEU A 29 23.00 7.30 14.50
N ASP A 30 23.59 8.04 13.56
CA ASP A 30 25.00 8.45 13.59
C ASP A 30 25.31 9.27 14.85
N THR A 31 24.41 10.18 15.23
CA THR A 31 24.54 10.97 16.46
C THR A 31 24.38 10.13 17.72
N ILE A 32 23.49 9.15 17.74
CA ILE A 32 23.34 8.21 18.87
C ILE A 32 24.55 7.27 18.96
N ARG A 33 25.15 6.86 17.84
CA ARG A 33 26.35 6.00 17.80
C ARG A 33 27.64 6.74 18.11
N GLY A 34 27.72 8.03 17.79
CA GLY A 34 28.96 8.80 17.80
C GLY A 34 29.89 8.50 16.61
N SER A 35 29.35 7.96 15.51
CA SER A 35 30.09 7.59 14.30
C SER A 35 29.33 8.04 13.04
N ALA A 36 30.02 8.55 12.02
CA ALA A 36 29.39 9.00 10.76
C ALA A 36 29.37 7.87 9.72
N VAL A 37 28.31 7.06 9.72
CA VAL A 37 28.10 5.96 8.75
C VAL A 37 27.67 6.51 7.39
N SER A 38 26.84 7.57 7.39
CA SER A 38 26.27 8.21 6.20
C SER A 38 27.30 8.70 5.18
N GLU A 39 28.51 9.09 5.61
CA GLU A 39 29.59 9.57 4.72
C GLU A 39 30.23 8.44 3.88
N GLY A 40 30.03 7.17 4.27
CA GLY A 40 30.63 6.00 3.63
C GLY A 40 29.80 5.36 2.51
N GLU A 41 28.52 5.73 2.38
CA GLU A 41 27.58 5.12 1.43
C GLU A 41 27.59 5.80 0.06
N ALA A 42 27.37 5.02 -1.01
CA ALA A 42 27.31 5.55 -2.37
C ALA A 42 26.10 6.49 -2.50
N GLY A 43 26.36 7.79 -2.67
CA GLY A 43 25.32 8.81 -2.76
C GLY A 43 24.77 9.30 -1.42
N ALA A 44 25.38 8.92 -0.28
CA ALA A 44 24.95 9.30 1.08
C ALA A 44 23.51 8.89 1.45
N ILE A 45 22.98 7.85 0.80
CA ILE A 45 21.66 7.28 1.09
C ILE A 45 21.79 5.84 1.60
N THR A 46 20.96 5.50 2.58
CA THR A 46 20.89 4.15 3.16
C THR A 46 20.12 3.20 2.25
N GLN A 47 20.69 2.03 1.97
CA GLN A 47 20.18 1.06 0.98
C GLN A 47 19.96 -0.37 1.52
N HIS A 48 20.38 -0.67 2.76
CA HIS A 48 20.27 -2.00 3.37
C HIS A 48 19.70 -1.89 4.78
N ILE A 49 19.26 -2.96 5.43
CA ILE A 49 18.94 -2.92 6.88
C ILE A 49 20.21 -3.01 7.71
N GLY A 50 20.38 -2.08 8.65
CA GLY A 50 21.46 -2.10 9.65
C GLY A 50 20.92 -2.43 11.04
N ALA A 51 21.74 -3.04 11.89
CA ALA A 51 21.42 -3.27 13.29
C ALA A 51 22.57 -2.73 14.15
N THR A 52 22.24 -1.94 15.18
CA THR A 52 23.21 -1.34 16.10
C THR A 52 22.77 -1.48 17.55
N ASP A 53 23.61 -2.12 18.36
CA ASP A 53 23.43 -2.18 19.80
C ASP A 53 23.94 -0.90 20.48
N ILE A 54 23.06 -0.23 21.23
CA ILE A 54 23.36 0.95 22.06
C ILE A 54 23.18 0.56 23.54
N PRO A 55 24.28 0.33 24.30
CA PRO A 55 24.21 -0.06 25.70
C PRO A 55 23.58 1.02 26.60
N LEU A 56 22.97 0.61 27.72
CA LEU A 56 22.40 1.51 28.72
C LEU A 56 23.40 2.57 29.20
N ASP A 57 24.67 2.21 29.43
CA ASP A 57 25.71 3.16 29.85
C ASP A 57 25.88 4.32 28.85
N THR A 58 25.80 4.02 27.55
CA THR A 58 25.85 5.03 26.49
C THR A 58 24.62 5.91 26.52
N ILE A 59 23.43 5.31 26.67
CA ILE A 59 22.15 6.01 26.75
C ILE A 59 22.12 6.96 27.94
N SER A 60 22.48 6.49 29.13
CA SER A 60 22.54 7.29 30.34
C SER A 60 23.60 8.40 30.24
N GLY A 61 24.73 8.14 29.59
CA GLY A 61 25.74 9.15 29.32
C GLY A 61 25.22 10.30 28.46
N MET A 62 24.39 10.01 27.45
CA MET A 62 23.77 11.01 26.57
C MET A 62 22.58 11.71 27.23
N ALA A 63 21.73 10.97 27.95
CA ALA A 63 20.55 11.51 28.59
C ALA A 63 20.87 12.37 29.83
N GLY A 64 22.05 12.17 30.43
CA GLY A 64 22.49 12.91 31.61
C GLY A 64 21.53 12.71 32.78
N GLU A 65 21.10 13.81 33.42
CA GLU A 65 20.21 13.75 34.59
C GLU A 65 18.77 13.31 34.26
N LEU A 66 18.41 13.15 32.98
CA LEU A 66 17.07 12.67 32.59
C LEU A 66 16.86 11.18 32.84
N ILE A 67 17.95 10.41 32.93
CA ILE A 67 17.93 8.96 33.13
C ILE A 67 18.86 8.63 34.30
N ASP A 68 18.31 8.03 35.36
CA ASP A 68 19.12 7.29 36.32
C ASP A 68 19.22 5.84 35.82
N PRO A 69 20.41 5.33 35.46
CA PRO A 69 20.56 3.95 34.98
C PRO A 69 20.09 2.90 35.99
N THR A 70 20.04 3.24 37.29
CA THR A 70 19.58 2.32 38.33
C THR A 70 18.06 2.11 38.36
N ASP A 71 17.31 2.94 37.64
CA ASP A 71 15.85 2.82 37.49
C ASP A 71 15.45 1.86 36.36
N PHE A 72 16.41 1.36 35.57
CA PHE A 72 16.15 0.51 34.39
C PHE A 72 16.75 -0.88 34.56
N ASP A 73 15.94 -1.89 34.24
CA ASP A 73 16.40 -3.29 34.20
C ASP A 73 16.87 -3.70 32.79
N LEU A 74 16.52 -2.91 31.76
CA LEU A 74 16.85 -3.18 30.37
C LEU A 74 18.34 -2.89 30.07
N PRO A 75 19.01 -3.74 29.26
CA PRO A 75 20.44 -3.62 28.98
C PRO A 75 20.82 -2.49 28.01
N GLY A 76 19.86 -1.93 27.26
CA GLY A 76 20.09 -0.90 26.25
C GLY A 76 18.96 -0.81 25.23
N LEU A 77 19.27 -0.39 23.99
CA LEU A 77 18.37 -0.41 22.83
C LEU A 77 19.10 -0.96 21.59
N LEU A 78 18.44 -1.80 20.78
CA LEU A 78 18.95 -2.33 19.52
C LEU A 78 18.23 -1.61 18.38
N PHE A 79 18.91 -0.67 17.72
CA PHE A 79 18.32 0.08 16.62
C PHE A 79 18.43 -0.70 15.31
N ILE A 80 17.31 -0.82 14.59
CA ILE A 80 17.25 -1.25 13.21
C ILE A 80 17.14 -0.01 12.32
N ASP A 81 18.20 0.25 11.56
CA ASP A 81 18.22 1.34 10.58
C ASP A 81 17.57 0.87 9.29
N THR A 82 16.40 1.44 8.98
CA THR A 82 15.69 1.14 7.75
C THR A 82 15.96 2.20 6.67
N PRO A 83 16.22 1.79 5.42
CA PRO A 83 16.40 2.72 4.33
C PRO A 83 15.14 3.53 4.00
N GLY A 84 15.35 4.78 3.58
CA GLY A 84 14.27 5.76 3.36
C GLY A 84 13.68 5.79 1.96
N HIS A 85 14.38 5.26 0.95
CA HIS A 85 13.93 5.34 -0.44
C HIS A 85 12.70 4.46 -0.68
N HIS A 86 11.88 4.82 -1.67
CA HIS A 86 10.67 4.06 -2.02
C HIS A 86 10.99 2.58 -2.31
N SER A 87 12.08 2.31 -3.04
CA SER A 87 12.67 0.99 -3.34
C SER A 87 12.94 0.05 -2.15
N PHE A 88 12.72 0.50 -0.91
CA PHE A 88 13.00 -0.28 0.29
C PHE A 88 11.85 -0.33 1.30
N SER A 89 10.64 -0.07 0.83
CA SER A 89 9.36 -0.34 1.52
C SER A 89 9.31 -1.74 2.16
N THR A 90 9.94 -2.71 1.52
CA THR A 90 10.05 -4.12 1.94
C THR A 90 10.87 -4.27 3.23
N LEU A 91 11.90 -3.44 3.36
CA LEU A 91 12.76 -3.35 4.52
C LEU A 91 12.08 -2.62 5.69
N ARG A 92 11.22 -1.63 5.40
CA ARG A 92 10.40 -0.94 6.41
C ARG A 92 9.33 -1.86 7.00
N ALA A 93 8.61 -2.61 6.15
CA ALA A 93 7.62 -3.59 6.61
C ALA A 93 8.26 -4.64 7.53
N ARG A 94 9.45 -5.13 7.16
CA ARG A 94 10.22 -6.07 7.98
C ARG A 94 10.71 -5.46 9.29
N GLY A 95 11.27 -4.26 9.24
CA GLY A 95 11.73 -3.54 10.42
C GLY A 95 10.58 -3.28 11.41
N GLY A 96 9.41 -2.86 10.90
CA GLY A 96 8.22 -2.62 11.71
C GLY A 96 7.67 -3.88 12.38
N ALA A 97 7.55 -4.98 11.63
CA ALA A 97 7.01 -6.24 12.16
C ALA A 97 7.93 -6.90 13.19
N LEU A 98 9.25 -6.75 13.03
CA LEU A 98 10.25 -7.29 13.95
C LEU A 98 10.48 -6.40 15.18
N ALA A 99 10.20 -5.11 15.06
CA ALA A 99 10.48 -4.16 16.13
C ALA A 99 9.45 -4.25 17.24
N ASP A 100 9.95 -4.14 18.46
CA ASP A 100 9.11 -3.98 19.63
C ASP A 100 8.50 -2.57 19.61
N ILE A 101 9.29 -1.55 19.26
CA ILE A 101 8.87 -0.16 19.19
C ILE A 101 9.49 0.55 17.98
N ALA A 102 8.84 1.56 17.42
CA ALA A 102 9.40 2.33 16.31
C ALA A 102 9.58 3.83 16.63
N VAL A 103 10.50 4.45 15.89
CA VAL A 103 10.72 5.89 15.82
C VAL A 103 10.38 6.35 14.40
N LEU A 104 9.30 7.12 14.26
CA LEU A 104 8.95 7.77 13.00
C LEU A 104 9.63 9.13 12.91
N VAL A 105 10.64 9.26 12.05
CA VAL A 105 11.41 10.48 11.85
C VAL A 105 10.73 11.36 10.79
N VAL A 106 10.36 12.57 11.21
CA VAL A 106 9.66 13.55 10.38
C VAL A 106 10.46 14.84 10.41
N ASP A 107 10.81 15.41 9.25
CA ASP A 107 11.38 16.76 9.21
C ASP A 107 10.31 17.75 9.67
N VAL A 108 10.65 18.57 10.66
CA VAL A 108 9.71 19.52 11.23
C VAL A 108 9.21 20.55 10.22
N ASN A 109 9.97 20.88 9.18
CA ASN A 109 9.55 21.86 8.17
C ASN A 109 8.79 21.26 6.99
N ASP A 110 9.07 19.99 6.66
CA ASP A 110 8.43 19.32 5.52
C ASP A 110 7.15 18.58 5.92
N GLY A 111 7.02 18.18 7.20
CA GLY A 111 5.88 17.42 7.69
C GLY A 111 5.78 16.03 7.06
N PHE A 112 4.55 15.53 6.92
CA PHE A 112 4.31 14.23 6.28
C PHE A 112 4.60 14.26 4.77
N GLN A 113 5.23 13.19 4.32
CA GLN A 113 5.60 12.92 2.94
C GLN A 113 5.13 11.47 2.61
N PRO A 114 5.10 11.04 1.34
CA PRO A 114 4.51 9.74 0.97
C PRO A 114 5.06 8.53 1.74
N GLN A 115 6.37 8.45 1.98
CA GLN A 115 6.99 7.38 2.78
C GLN A 115 6.69 7.49 4.29
N THR A 116 6.37 8.69 4.78
CA THR A 116 5.91 8.86 6.16
C THR A 116 4.52 8.25 6.32
N GLU A 117 3.63 8.48 5.35
CA GLU A 117 2.30 7.87 5.30
C GLU A 117 2.40 6.34 5.18
N GLU A 118 3.25 5.86 4.27
CA GLU A 118 3.54 4.43 4.11
C GLU A 118 4.04 3.80 5.43
N ALA A 119 4.96 4.47 6.14
CA ALA A 119 5.48 3.99 7.41
C ALA A 119 4.38 3.94 8.50
N ILE A 120 3.48 4.92 8.53
CA ILE A 120 2.35 4.94 9.48
C ILE A 120 1.41 3.76 9.22
N ASP A 121 1.13 3.45 7.96
CA ASP A 121 0.27 2.34 7.62
C ASP A 121 0.90 0.99 7.97
N ILE A 122 2.21 0.84 7.75
CA ILE A 122 2.95 -0.34 8.21
C ILE A 122 2.78 -0.48 9.73
N LEU A 123 3.07 0.56 10.50
CA LEU A 123 2.99 0.55 11.97
C LEU A 123 1.57 0.26 12.47
N ARG A 124 0.54 0.78 11.78
CA ARG A 124 -0.86 0.48 12.07
C ARG A 124 -1.17 -0.99 11.85
N ARG A 125 -0.77 -1.55 10.71
CA ARG A 125 -1.07 -2.93 10.32
C ARG A 125 -0.35 -3.93 11.20
N THR A 126 0.91 -3.67 11.55
CA THR A 126 1.70 -4.52 12.46
C THR A 126 1.33 -4.32 13.93
N GLY A 127 0.61 -3.25 14.27
CA GLY A 127 0.29 -2.91 15.65
C GLY A 127 1.51 -2.46 16.47
N THR A 128 2.59 -2.08 15.80
CA THR A 128 3.85 -1.71 16.45
C THR A 128 3.71 -0.33 17.12
N PRO A 129 3.92 -0.21 18.44
CA PRO A 129 3.88 1.07 19.12
C PRO A 129 5.02 1.97 18.62
N PHE A 130 4.79 3.29 18.59
CA PHE A 130 5.81 4.20 18.07
C PHE A 130 5.77 5.60 18.70
N VAL A 131 6.87 6.32 18.54
CA VAL A 131 7.03 7.74 18.87
C VAL A 131 7.46 8.50 17.62
N VAL A 132 7.18 9.81 17.59
CA VAL A 132 7.57 10.67 16.46
C VAL A 132 8.77 11.50 16.85
N ALA A 133 9.85 11.38 16.09
CA ALA A 133 11.02 12.25 16.16
C ALA A 133 10.86 13.39 15.13
N ALA A 134 10.42 14.56 15.60
CA ALA A 134 10.30 15.76 14.76
C ALA A 134 11.70 16.40 14.61
N ASN A 135 12.42 15.96 13.59
CA ASN A 135 13.83 16.25 13.34
C ASN A 135 14.04 17.61 12.67
N LYS A 136 15.31 18.04 12.62
CA LYS A 136 15.81 19.26 11.97
C LYS A 136 15.32 20.57 12.59
N VAL A 137 15.04 20.59 13.90
CA VAL A 137 14.67 21.84 14.59
C VAL A 137 15.70 22.96 14.41
N ASP A 138 16.98 22.61 14.22
CA ASP A 138 18.09 23.53 13.97
C ASP A 138 17.93 24.35 12.67
N THR A 139 17.12 23.86 11.74
CA THR A 139 16.84 24.54 10.47
C THR A 139 15.69 25.55 10.56
N THR A 140 15.01 25.64 11.72
CA THR A 140 13.97 26.64 11.96
C THR A 140 14.55 28.05 11.78
N PRO A 141 13.92 28.94 11.00
CA PRO A 141 14.44 30.27 10.76
C PRO A 141 14.65 31.07 12.05
N GLY A 142 15.91 31.43 12.32
CA GLY A 142 16.30 32.17 13.51
C GLY A 142 16.57 31.31 14.75
N TRP A 143 16.64 29.98 14.59
CA TRP A 143 17.09 29.07 15.64
C TRP A 143 18.53 29.37 16.05
N ASN A 144 18.78 29.26 17.35
CA ASN A 144 20.08 29.40 17.98
C ASN A 144 20.46 28.09 18.67
N PRO A 145 21.24 27.21 17.99
CA PRO A 145 21.55 25.86 18.47
C PRO A 145 22.13 25.81 19.89
N GLN A 146 21.64 24.87 20.70
CA GLN A 146 22.17 24.52 22.02
C GLN A 146 22.66 23.07 22.04
N ASP A 147 23.86 22.82 21.52
CA ASP A 147 24.39 21.47 21.27
C ASP A 147 24.17 20.47 22.42
N GLY A 148 23.56 19.32 22.07
CA GLY A 148 23.31 18.18 22.96
C GLY A 148 22.36 18.45 24.14
N GLN A 149 21.67 19.59 24.19
CA GLN A 149 20.75 19.89 25.28
C GLN A 149 19.38 19.21 25.10
N PRO A 150 18.68 18.91 26.22
CA PRO A 150 17.27 18.56 26.16
C PRO A 150 16.44 19.65 25.48
N ILE A 151 15.46 19.26 24.68
CA ILE A 151 14.75 20.19 23.77
C ILE A 151 14.04 21.34 24.50
N GLN A 152 13.48 21.11 25.69
CA GLN A 152 12.83 22.17 26.47
C GLN A 152 13.81 23.27 26.90
N LYS A 153 15.06 22.90 27.22
CA LYS A 153 16.11 23.89 27.53
C LYS A 153 16.53 24.66 26.28
N SER A 154 16.62 23.97 25.14
CA SER A 154 16.89 24.62 23.86
C SER A 154 15.81 25.64 23.49
N LEU A 155 14.53 25.29 23.67
CA LEU A 155 13.37 26.16 23.42
C LEU A 155 13.40 27.43 24.27
N GLU A 156 13.70 27.33 25.57
CA GLU A 156 13.79 28.48 26.48
C GLU A 156 14.88 29.50 26.07
N ALA A 157 15.90 29.06 25.33
CA ALA A 157 16.98 29.92 24.85
C ALA A 157 16.64 30.64 23.53
N GLN A 158 15.49 30.36 22.91
CA GLN A 158 15.12 30.90 21.61
C GLN A 158 14.43 32.26 21.70
N SER A 159 14.40 32.96 20.56
CA SER A 159 13.53 34.13 20.40
C SER A 159 12.06 33.71 20.29
N GLU A 160 11.13 34.54 20.77
CA GLU A 160 9.68 34.29 20.63
C GLU A 160 9.26 33.98 19.19
N ARG A 161 9.94 34.58 18.19
CA ARG A 161 9.69 34.32 16.77
C ARG A 161 10.07 32.90 16.37
N ALA A 162 11.29 32.46 16.71
CA ALA A 162 11.77 31.13 16.33
C ALA A 162 10.96 30.04 17.06
N GLU A 163 10.65 30.26 18.34
CA GLU A 163 9.79 29.37 19.14
C GLU A 163 8.38 29.26 18.51
N SER A 164 7.77 30.39 18.13
CA SER A 164 6.43 30.38 17.52
C SER A 164 6.41 29.63 16.18
N MET A 165 7.44 29.81 15.35
CA MET A 165 7.55 29.11 14.05
C MET A 165 7.71 27.60 14.23
N LEU A 166 8.58 27.17 15.15
CA LEU A 166 8.73 25.75 15.44
C LEU A 166 7.43 25.14 15.99
N ASN A 167 6.74 25.85 16.89
CA ASN A 167 5.47 25.38 17.45
C ASN A 167 4.40 25.22 16.37
N GLU A 168 4.28 26.15 15.42
CA GLU A 168 3.34 26.07 14.30
C GLU A 168 3.54 24.77 13.51
N ASN A 169 4.78 24.52 13.07
CA ASN A 169 5.18 23.31 12.37
C ASN A 169 4.92 22.02 13.17
N LEU A 170 5.22 22.02 14.48
CA LEU A 170 4.95 20.87 15.35
C LEU A 170 3.44 20.57 15.47
N TYR A 171 2.60 21.60 15.52
CA TYR A 171 1.15 21.42 15.53
C TYR A 171 0.61 20.92 14.18
N GLU A 172 1.24 21.28 13.07
CA GLU A 172 0.90 20.70 11.76
C GLU A 172 1.16 19.18 11.75
N ILE A 173 2.33 18.73 12.25
CA ILE A 173 2.63 17.29 12.38
C ILE A 173 1.61 16.57 13.28
N ILE A 174 1.25 17.18 14.41
CA ILE A 174 0.20 16.65 15.31
C ILE A 174 -1.15 16.57 14.59
N GLY A 175 -1.49 17.58 13.78
CA GLY A 175 -2.68 17.59 12.94
C GLY A 175 -2.68 16.45 11.92
N GLN A 176 -1.57 16.24 11.22
CA GLN A 176 -1.39 15.16 10.25
C GLN A 176 -1.51 13.77 10.90
N LEU A 177 -0.97 13.57 12.11
CA LEU A 177 -1.20 12.34 12.89
C LEU A 177 -2.67 12.14 13.22
N SER A 178 -3.40 13.21 13.55
CA SER A 178 -4.85 13.15 13.81
C SER A 178 -5.65 12.82 12.56
N ASP A 179 -5.30 13.37 11.40
CA ASP A 179 -5.93 13.04 10.11
C ASP A 179 -5.67 11.58 9.75
N ALA A 180 -4.45 11.11 10.04
CA ALA A 180 -4.09 9.71 10.00
C ALA A 180 -4.68 8.89 11.17
N GLY A 181 -5.63 9.39 11.96
CA GLY A 181 -6.39 8.61 12.94
C GLY A 181 -5.68 8.31 14.27
N PHE A 182 -4.56 8.94 14.57
CA PHE A 182 -3.84 8.79 15.83
C PHE A 182 -4.02 10.00 16.74
N SER A 183 -4.10 9.77 18.05
CA SER A 183 -4.00 10.86 19.02
C SER A 183 -2.52 11.13 19.32
N ALA A 184 -2.10 12.38 19.24
CA ALA A 184 -0.71 12.77 19.47
C ALA A 184 -0.63 14.12 20.19
N ASP A 185 0.44 14.32 20.96
CA ASP A 185 0.82 15.61 21.54
C ASP A 185 2.35 15.63 21.75
N LEU A 186 2.91 16.79 22.09
CA LEU A 186 4.30 16.92 22.49
C LEU A 186 4.58 16.01 23.68
N TYR A 187 5.73 15.31 23.68
CA TYR A 187 5.99 14.23 24.64
C TYR A 187 5.83 14.68 26.11
N TRP A 188 6.15 15.94 26.43
CA TRP A 188 6.03 16.48 27.78
C TRP A 188 4.60 16.85 28.21
N ARG A 189 3.64 16.83 27.28
CA ARG A 189 2.21 17.07 27.55
C ARG A 189 1.42 15.76 27.63
N VAL A 190 1.94 14.69 27.04
CA VAL A 190 1.31 13.36 27.06
C VAL A 190 1.21 12.83 28.50
N GLN A 191 -0.02 12.53 28.93
CA GLN A 191 -0.30 11.93 30.25
C GLN A 191 -0.38 10.40 30.17
N ASP A 192 -0.86 9.87 29.05
CA ASP A 192 -1.08 8.45 28.80
C ASP A 192 -0.49 8.06 27.44
N PHE A 193 0.75 7.55 27.47
CA PHE A 193 1.48 7.09 26.30
C PHE A 193 0.92 5.80 25.69
N GLN A 194 -0.01 5.10 26.35
CA GLN A 194 -0.67 3.94 25.74
C GLN A 194 -1.73 4.36 24.70
N LYS A 195 -2.19 5.61 24.75
CA LYS A 195 -3.26 6.13 23.89
C LYS A 195 -2.83 7.28 23.01
N ASN A 196 -1.75 7.97 23.38
CA ASN A 196 -1.27 9.15 22.68
C ASN A 196 0.18 8.97 22.28
N ILE A 197 0.46 9.24 21.02
CA ILE A 197 1.81 9.27 20.47
C ILE A 197 2.53 10.49 21.00
N GLY A 198 3.74 10.29 21.53
CA GLY A 198 4.63 11.36 21.92
C GLY A 198 5.40 11.91 20.72
N VAL A 199 5.26 13.20 20.44
CA VAL A 199 6.09 13.93 19.48
C VAL A 199 7.29 14.54 20.21
N VAL A 200 8.49 14.14 19.82
CA VAL A 200 9.77 14.58 20.38
C VAL A 200 10.50 15.45 19.35
N PRO A 201 10.53 16.79 19.52
CA PRO A 201 11.31 17.65 18.65
C PRO A 201 12.80 17.48 18.94
N LEU A 202 13.61 17.36 17.89
CA LEU A 202 15.05 17.13 18.01
C LEU A 202 15.83 17.63 16.78
N SER A 203 17.15 17.69 16.92
CA SER A 203 18.07 17.83 15.79
C SER A 203 19.07 16.68 15.83
N ALA A 204 19.07 15.88 14.77
CA ALA A 204 20.08 14.88 14.53
C ALA A 204 21.48 15.48 14.36
N ILE A 205 21.62 16.75 13.95
CA ILE A 205 22.93 17.37 13.69
C ILE A 205 23.52 17.99 14.96
N THR A 206 22.72 18.74 15.72
CA THR A 206 23.20 19.42 16.94
C THR A 206 23.08 18.53 18.18
N GLY A 207 22.34 17.42 18.08
CA GLY A 207 22.07 16.50 19.18
C GLY A 207 21.00 17.02 20.16
N GLU A 208 20.41 18.18 19.90
CA GLU A 208 19.30 18.72 20.69
C GLU A 208 18.11 17.76 20.67
N GLY A 209 17.48 17.49 21.81
CA GLY A 209 16.31 16.61 21.88
C GLY A 209 16.59 15.10 21.77
N VAL A 210 17.79 14.68 21.38
CA VAL A 210 18.21 13.26 21.40
C VAL A 210 18.17 12.66 22.83
N PRO A 211 18.61 13.38 23.89
CA PRO A 211 18.41 12.95 25.28
C PRO A 211 16.95 12.61 25.61
N ASP A 212 16.02 13.46 25.16
CA ASP A 212 14.58 13.30 25.39
C ASP A 212 14.05 12.05 24.67
N LEU A 213 14.42 11.85 23.40
CA LEU A 213 14.00 10.69 22.61
C LEU A 213 14.42 9.38 23.28
N LEU A 214 15.70 9.25 23.65
CA LEU A 214 16.22 8.05 24.30
C LEU A 214 15.53 7.80 25.65
N THR A 215 15.23 8.86 26.40
CA THR A 215 14.50 8.77 27.68
C THR A 215 13.09 8.24 27.48
N VAL A 216 12.37 8.76 26.49
CA VAL A 216 11.02 8.29 26.16
C VAL A 216 11.06 6.82 25.73
N LEU A 217 11.97 6.44 24.81
CA LEU A 217 12.08 5.05 24.34
C LEU A 217 12.39 4.06 25.46
N MET A 218 13.38 4.36 26.31
CA MET A 218 13.72 3.53 27.47
C MET A 218 12.55 3.42 28.45
N GLY A 219 11.88 4.54 28.74
CA GLY A 219 10.74 4.58 29.65
C GLY A 219 9.54 3.77 29.16
N LEU A 220 9.21 3.86 27.87
CA LEU A 220 8.13 3.09 27.26
C LEU A 220 8.44 1.60 27.26
N SER A 221 9.65 1.23 26.83
CA SER A 221 10.09 -0.17 26.76
C SER A 221 10.07 -0.82 28.15
N GLN A 222 10.65 -0.16 29.15
CA GLN A 222 10.69 -0.66 30.53
C GLN A 222 9.30 -0.79 31.14
N ARG A 223 8.40 0.16 30.88
CA ARG A 223 7.10 0.22 31.56
C ARG A 223 6.05 -0.69 30.94
N PHE A 224 6.03 -0.80 29.61
CA PHE A 224 4.94 -1.44 28.90
C PHE A 224 5.34 -2.77 28.23
N MET A 225 6.63 -3.01 28.05
CA MET A 225 7.12 -4.09 27.16
C MET A 225 8.06 -5.05 27.90
N LYS A 226 8.24 -4.87 29.21
CA LYS A 226 9.16 -5.68 30.03
C LYS A 226 8.87 -7.18 29.95
N GLU A 227 7.60 -7.59 29.87
CA GLU A 227 7.23 -9.00 29.75
C GLU A 227 7.62 -9.58 28.39
N GLU A 228 7.48 -8.82 27.31
CA GLU A 228 7.88 -9.20 25.94
C GLU A 228 9.40 -9.28 25.77
N MET A 229 10.16 -8.58 26.64
CA MET A 229 11.62 -8.62 26.66
C MET A 229 12.19 -9.79 27.47
N ALA A 230 11.37 -10.58 28.17
CA ALA A 230 11.88 -11.74 28.90
C ALA A 230 12.28 -12.84 27.92
N ILE A 231 13.53 -13.31 28.01
CA ILE A 231 14.07 -14.33 27.10
C ILE A 231 14.54 -15.58 27.84
N ASP A 232 14.52 -16.72 27.14
CA ASP A 232 15.22 -17.91 27.61
C ASP A 232 16.68 -17.88 27.15
N VAL A 233 17.54 -17.26 27.98
CA VAL A 233 19.00 -17.19 27.73
C VAL A 233 19.70 -18.54 27.62
N PHE A 234 19.03 -19.66 27.90
CA PHE A 234 19.56 -21.01 27.71
C PHE A 234 18.90 -21.78 26.56
N GLY A 235 17.81 -21.26 26.01
CA GLY A 235 17.01 -21.87 24.97
C GLY A 235 17.66 -21.85 23.59
N ALA A 236 17.07 -22.62 22.67
CA ALA A 236 17.37 -22.55 21.25
C ALA A 236 17.11 -21.14 20.70
N GLY A 237 18.04 -20.63 19.89
CA GLY A 237 17.91 -19.31 19.28
C GLY A 237 16.80 -19.25 18.23
N GLU A 238 16.05 -18.17 18.28
CA GLU A 238 15.03 -17.79 17.31
C GLU A 238 15.39 -16.46 16.68
N GLY A 239 15.21 -16.35 15.37
CA GLY A 239 15.47 -15.12 14.65
C GLY A 239 14.76 -15.06 13.32
N THR A 240 14.97 -13.95 12.62
CA THR A 240 14.42 -13.68 11.29
C THR A 240 15.52 -13.24 10.35
N VAL A 241 15.50 -13.77 9.12
CA VAL A 241 16.42 -13.35 8.06
C VAL A 241 16.10 -11.90 7.69
N LEU A 242 17.06 -11.00 7.92
CA LEU A 242 17.01 -9.66 7.38
C LEU A 242 17.40 -9.67 5.90
N GLU A 243 18.60 -10.11 5.54
CA GLU A 243 19.05 -10.04 4.15
C GLU A 243 19.92 -11.25 3.79
N VAL A 244 19.91 -11.63 2.52
CA VAL A 244 20.80 -12.66 1.97
C VAL A 244 21.91 -11.96 1.19
N LYS A 245 23.17 -12.24 1.51
CA LYS A 245 24.34 -11.59 0.90
C LYS A 245 25.47 -12.58 0.63
N ASP A 246 26.18 -12.37 -0.48
CA ASP A 246 27.46 -13.05 -0.73
C ASP A 246 28.62 -12.34 -0.05
N GLU A 247 29.31 -13.04 0.85
CA GLU A 247 30.44 -12.52 1.60
C GLU A 247 31.76 -13.19 1.20
N ARG A 248 32.81 -12.38 1.05
CA ARG A 248 34.10 -12.87 0.56
C ARG A 248 34.74 -13.82 1.57
N GLY A 249 34.93 -15.07 1.14
CA GLY A 249 35.52 -16.12 1.97
C GLY A 249 34.52 -16.91 2.81
N PHE A 250 33.24 -16.53 2.80
CA PHE A 250 32.16 -17.25 3.48
C PHE A 250 31.10 -17.78 2.51
N GLY A 251 31.00 -17.23 1.28
CA GLY A 251 29.96 -17.58 0.32
C GLY A 251 28.65 -16.89 0.68
N ALA A 252 27.51 -17.50 0.38
CA ALA A 252 26.22 -16.99 0.80
C ALA A 252 26.11 -16.94 2.33
N THR A 253 25.67 -15.80 2.84
CA THR A 253 25.45 -15.50 4.25
C THR A 253 24.08 -14.86 4.42
N ILE A 254 23.54 -14.95 5.63
CA ILE A 254 22.32 -14.23 6.01
C ILE A 254 22.64 -13.25 7.13
N ASP A 255 22.16 -12.02 6.98
CA ASP A 255 22.03 -11.06 8.07
C ASP A 255 20.75 -11.43 8.83
N THR A 256 20.84 -11.64 10.14
CA THR A 256 19.74 -12.17 10.97
C THR A 256 19.61 -11.34 12.23
N VAL A 257 18.38 -11.07 12.65
CA VAL A 257 18.13 -10.58 14.02
C VAL A 257 17.65 -11.76 14.83
N VAL A 258 18.41 -12.08 15.87
CA VAL A 258 18.04 -13.07 16.89
C VAL A 258 17.26 -12.32 17.96
N TYR A 259 16.01 -12.69 18.18
CA TYR A 259 15.10 -12.02 19.12
C TYR A 259 14.74 -12.89 20.32
N ASP A 260 15.03 -14.20 20.30
CA ASP A 260 14.98 -15.04 21.49
C ASP A 260 16.11 -16.09 21.49
N GLY A 261 16.41 -16.62 22.67
CA GLY A 261 17.39 -17.67 22.86
C GLY A 261 18.84 -17.28 22.55
N VAL A 262 19.64 -18.30 22.30
CA VAL A 262 21.07 -18.17 21.96
C VAL A 262 21.35 -18.92 20.68
N VAL A 263 22.23 -18.41 19.83
CA VAL A 263 22.76 -19.08 18.63
C VAL A 263 24.26 -19.33 18.82
N ARG A 264 24.75 -20.54 18.51
CA ARG A 264 26.15 -20.94 18.67
C ARG A 264 26.75 -21.41 17.36
N ASN A 265 28.06 -21.26 17.25
CA ASN A 265 28.80 -21.84 16.13
C ASN A 265 28.74 -23.38 16.19
N GLY A 266 28.45 -24.03 15.06
CA GLY A 266 28.21 -25.47 14.96
C GLY A 266 26.79 -25.91 15.31
N ASP A 267 25.89 -24.99 15.66
CA ASP A 267 24.47 -25.34 15.76
C ASP A 267 23.91 -25.72 14.38
N GLN A 268 23.02 -26.71 14.39
CA GLN A 268 22.16 -26.97 13.25
C GLN A 268 20.99 -25.98 13.29
N ILE A 269 20.65 -25.39 12.14
CA ILE A 269 19.56 -24.44 11.98
C ILE A 269 18.61 -24.87 10.88
N VAL A 270 17.36 -24.45 11.02
CA VAL A 270 16.34 -24.50 9.97
C VAL A 270 16.02 -23.06 9.57
N VAL A 271 16.08 -22.76 8.27
CA VAL A 271 15.80 -21.43 7.70
C VAL A 271 14.69 -21.57 6.68
N GLY A 272 13.70 -20.66 6.66
CA GLY A 272 12.71 -20.66 5.58
C GLY A 272 13.34 -20.34 4.22
N GLY A 273 13.11 -21.20 3.24
CA GLY A 273 13.62 -21.08 1.87
C GLY A 273 12.50 -21.03 0.83
N GLN A 274 12.83 -20.59 -0.39
CA GLN A 274 11.84 -20.32 -1.46
C GLN A 274 10.91 -21.48 -1.83
N ASN A 275 11.36 -22.73 -1.63
CA ASN A 275 10.57 -23.93 -1.97
C ASN A 275 10.38 -24.86 -0.77
N GLU A 276 11.44 -25.02 0.03
CA GLU A 276 11.46 -25.89 1.20
C GLU A 276 12.35 -25.28 2.29
N PRO A 277 12.09 -25.58 3.58
CA PRO A 277 12.98 -25.19 4.67
C PRO A 277 14.39 -25.75 4.47
N ILE A 278 15.39 -24.90 4.66
CA ILE A 278 16.80 -25.20 4.52
C ILE A 278 17.32 -25.68 5.86
N VAL A 279 17.82 -26.92 5.91
CA VAL A 279 18.47 -27.47 7.11
C VAL A 279 19.98 -27.42 6.89
N THR A 280 20.69 -26.69 7.73
CA THR A 280 22.13 -26.47 7.57
C THR A 280 22.85 -26.31 8.91
N GLU A 281 24.18 -26.30 8.90
CA GLU A 281 25.01 -26.16 10.11
C GLU A 281 25.81 -24.85 10.04
N ILE A 282 25.77 -24.08 11.12
CA ILE A 282 26.48 -22.81 11.24
C ILE A 282 27.99 -23.05 11.21
N ARG A 283 28.68 -22.41 10.26
CA ARG A 283 30.16 -22.45 10.15
C ARG A 283 30.83 -21.29 10.89
N ALA A 284 30.15 -20.14 10.93
CA ALA A 284 30.64 -18.96 11.61
C ALA A 284 29.49 -18.01 11.96
N LEU A 285 29.62 -17.38 13.12
CA LEU A 285 28.84 -16.21 13.54
C LEU A 285 29.76 -14.99 13.49
N LEU A 286 29.24 -13.92 12.91
CA LEU A 286 29.95 -12.67 12.67
C LEU A 286 29.14 -11.54 13.30
N GLN A 287 29.71 -10.87 14.31
CA GLN A 287 29.12 -9.67 14.91
C GLN A 287 29.94 -8.42 14.54
N PRO A 288 29.29 -7.26 14.37
CA PRO A 288 29.97 -5.98 14.35
C PRO A 288 30.46 -5.67 15.76
N ARG A 289 31.39 -4.72 15.91
CA ARG A 289 31.77 -4.24 17.23
C ARG A 289 30.64 -3.39 17.83
N PRO A 290 30.59 -3.22 19.17
CA PRO A 290 29.65 -2.29 19.79
C PRO A 290 29.75 -0.91 19.14
N LEU A 291 28.59 -0.27 18.90
CA LEU A 291 28.43 1.02 18.20
C LEU A 291 28.80 1.02 16.70
N GLU A 292 29.30 -0.09 16.15
CA GLU A 292 29.49 -0.29 14.71
C GLU A 292 28.30 -1.06 14.12
N GLU A 293 28.05 -0.86 12.84
CA GLU A 293 26.88 -1.43 12.17
C GLU A 293 27.27 -2.61 11.25
N ILE A 294 26.40 -3.63 11.19
CA ILE A 294 26.62 -4.86 10.38
C ILE A 294 26.96 -4.55 8.92
N ARG A 295 26.43 -3.46 8.37
CA ARG A 295 26.57 -3.08 6.96
C ARG A 295 27.96 -2.53 6.61
N THR A 296 28.58 -1.77 7.51
CA THR A 296 29.78 -0.98 7.19
C THR A 296 31.08 -1.60 7.67
N GLU A 297 31.03 -2.54 8.60
CA GLU A 297 32.24 -3.08 9.19
C GLU A 297 32.96 -4.08 8.27
N LYS A 298 34.24 -3.80 7.97
CA LYS A 298 35.07 -4.66 7.11
C LYS A 298 35.76 -5.77 7.89
N LYS A 299 35.77 -5.72 9.22
CA LYS A 299 36.37 -6.70 10.11
C LYS A 299 35.35 -7.15 11.15
N PHE A 300 34.46 -8.04 10.72
CA PHE A 300 33.59 -8.77 11.65
C PHE A 300 34.41 -9.54 12.69
N GLU A 301 33.94 -9.51 13.93
CA GLU A 301 34.48 -10.34 14.99
C GLU A 301 33.78 -11.71 14.95
N LYS A 302 34.59 -12.77 14.83
CA LYS A 302 34.08 -14.14 14.93
C LYS A 302 33.77 -14.43 16.38
N VAL A 303 32.50 -14.69 16.65
CA VAL A 303 32.01 -15.01 18.00
C VAL A 303 31.64 -16.48 18.09
N ALA A 304 31.73 -17.03 19.30
CA ALA A 304 31.37 -18.43 19.56
C ALA A 304 29.86 -18.61 19.72
N GLU A 305 29.20 -17.62 20.31
CA GLU A 305 27.77 -17.58 20.55
C GLU A 305 27.24 -16.15 20.57
N VAL A 306 25.94 -16.00 20.31
CA VAL A 306 25.19 -14.73 20.32
C VAL A 306 23.87 -14.97 21.04
N GLY A 307 23.53 -14.14 22.04
CA GLY A 307 22.23 -14.16 22.71
C GLY A 307 21.33 -13.03 22.22
N ALA A 308 20.01 -13.22 22.32
CA ALA A 308 19.02 -12.20 21.96
C ALA A 308 19.05 -10.96 22.88
N ALA A 309 18.68 -9.77 22.41
CA ALA A 309 18.42 -9.40 21.03
C ALA A 309 19.74 -9.00 20.37
N ALA A 310 20.02 -9.52 19.18
CA ALA A 310 21.27 -9.18 18.49
C ALA A 310 21.14 -9.30 16.97
N GLY A 311 21.74 -8.35 16.27
CA GLY A 311 22.03 -8.51 14.86
C GLY A 311 23.29 -9.36 14.66
N VAL A 312 23.18 -10.45 13.90
CA VAL A 312 24.28 -11.37 13.62
C VAL A 312 24.28 -11.77 12.15
N LYS A 313 25.47 -11.82 11.56
CA LYS A 313 25.65 -12.41 10.23
C LYS A 313 26.03 -13.88 10.39
N ILE A 314 25.22 -14.77 9.80
CA ILE A 314 25.36 -16.22 9.87
C ILE A 314 25.91 -16.73 8.52
N ALA A 315 26.99 -17.51 8.59
CA ALA A 315 27.55 -18.21 7.44
C ALA A 315 27.29 -19.72 7.55
N ALA A 316 26.55 -20.27 6.58
CA ALA A 316 26.23 -21.69 6.48
C ALA A 316 26.05 -22.10 4.99
N PRO A 317 26.18 -23.39 4.64
CA PRO A 317 25.89 -23.85 3.28
C PRO A 317 24.42 -23.67 2.88
N ASP A 318 24.19 -23.49 1.57
CA ASP A 318 22.88 -23.41 0.89
C ASP A 318 21.96 -22.24 1.28
N LEU A 319 22.51 -21.24 1.98
CA LEU A 319 21.77 -20.04 2.39
C LEU A 319 21.42 -19.08 1.24
N ASP A 320 21.95 -19.29 0.03
CA ASP A 320 21.57 -18.53 -1.17
C ASP A 320 20.08 -18.67 -1.53
N LYS A 321 19.42 -19.71 -1.02
CA LYS A 321 17.99 -19.99 -1.23
C LYS A 321 17.09 -19.50 -0.11
N ALA A 322 17.66 -18.91 0.94
CA ALA A 322 16.90 -18.39 2.07
C ALA A 322 16.01 -17.24 1.60
N MET A 323 14.83 -17.11 2.21
CA MET A 323 13.97 -15.96 1.96
C MET A 323 14.22 -14.88 3.02
N ALA A 324 14.31 -13.63 2.56
CA ALA A 324 14.31 -12.51 3.48
C ALA A 324 12.92 -12.36 4.14
N GLY A 325 12.92 -12.10 5.44
CA GLY A 325 11.73 -12.14 6.31
C GLY A 325 11.39 -13.54 6.82
N ALA A 326 12.09 -14.59 6.38
CA ALA A 326 11.79 -15.94 6.84
C ALA A 326 12.36 -16.23 8.23
N PRO A 327 11.74 -17.15 8.99
CA PRO A 327 12.27 -17.56 10.28
C PRO A 327 13.57 -18.33 10.17
N VAL A 328 14.40 -18.15 11.19
CA VAL A 328 15.60 -18.91 11.52
C VAL A 328 15.36 -19.55 12.88
N ARG A 329 15.50 -20.88 12.96
CA ARG A 329 15.32 -21.65 14.19
C ARG A 329 16.52 -22.54 14.45
N VAL A 330 17.08 -22.48 15.66
CA VAL A 330 18.16 -23.36 16.09
C VAL A 330 17.60 -24.72 16.52
N VAL A 331 18.23 -25.80 16.07
CA VAL A 331 17.88 -27.16 16.46
C VAL A 331 18.72 -27.59 17.66
N ARG A 332 18.11 -27.58 18.85
CA ARG A 332 18.71 -28.17 20.07
C ARG A 332 17.72 -28.99 20.88
N ASP A 333 16.63 -28.37 21.28
CA ASP A 333 15.69 -28.94 22.25
C ASP A 333 14.68 -29.91 21.60
N HIS A 334 14.55 -29.83 20.28
CA HIS A 334 13.63 -30.64 19.48
C HIS A 334 14.36 -31.37 18.34
N SER A 335 13.72 -32.40 17.80
CA SER A 335 14.21 -33.08 16.59
C SER A 335 14.14 -32.13 15.39
N VAL A 336 15.08 -32.27 14.44
CA VAL A 336 15.08 -31.51 13.18
C VAL A 336 13.71 -31.50 12.50
N ASP A 337 13.04 -32.66 12.41
CA ASP A 337 11.72 -32.77 11.77
C ASP A 337 10.65 -31.91 12.46
N HIS A 338 10.74 -31.72 13.77
CA HIS A 338 9.81 -30.88 14.52
C HIS A 338 10.02 -29.41 14.19
N VAL A 339 11.29 -28.96 14.18
CA VAL A 339 11.65 -27.58 13.86
C VAL A 339 11.34 -27.25 12.38
N ILE A 340 11.45 -28.23 11.48
CA ILE A 340 11.00 -28.09 10.09
C ILE A 340 9.49 -27.79 10.04
N GLU A 341 8.69 -28.56 10.77
CA GLU A 341 7.24 -28.37 10.76
C GLU A 341 6.83 -27.05 11.44
N GLU A 342 7.56 -26.60 12.46
CA GLU A 342 7.40 -25.28 13.07
C GLU A 342 7.66 -24.16 12.05
N VAL A 343 8.81 -24.18 11.36
CA VAL A 343 9.14 -23.21 10.30
C VAL A 343 8.11 -23.25 9.17
N LYS A 344 7.62 -24.42 8.79
CA LYS A 344 6.55 -24.52 7.77
C LYS A 344 5.23 -23.93 8.26
N ALA A 345 4.86 -24.15 9.52
CA ALA A 345 3.63 -23.62 10.07
C ALA A 345 3.66 -22.09 10.08
N GLU A 346 4.78 -21.50 10.50
CA GLU A 346 4.97 -20.04 10.48
C GLU A 346 4.96 -19.47 9.06
N LEU A 347 5.61 -20.15 8.10
CA LEU A 347 5.52 -19.75 6.69
C LEU A 347 4.10 -19.88 6.12
N ALA A 348 3.30 -20.84 6.60
CA ALA A 348 1.91 -21.02 6.19
C ALA A 348 0.97 -19.98 6.80
N GLU A 349 1.28 -19.41 7.97
CA GLU A 349 0.53 -18.28 8.54
C GLU A 349 0.68 -17.01 7.68
N ILE A 350 1.79 -16.89 6.95
CA ILE A 350 2.05 -15.82 5.99
C ILE A 350 1.39 -16.12 4.62
N GLU A 351 0.81 -17.31 4.43
CA GLU A 351 0.21 -17.70 3.16
C GLU A 351 -1.02 -16.83 2.83
N VAL A 352 -0.96 -16.17 1.68
CA VAL A 352 -1.98 -15.22 1.24
C VAL A 352 -3.26 -15.97 0.86
N GLU A 353 -4.40 -15.49 1.35
CA GLU A 353 -5.70 -16.01 0.92
C GLU A 353 -5.91 -15.79 -0.58
N THR A 354 -6.00 -16.90 -1.33
CA THR A 354 -6.26 -16.87 -2.78
C THR A 354 -7.71 -17.21 -3.09
N ALA A 355 -8.23 -16.62 -4.16
CA ALA A 355 -9.52 -16.91 -4.75
C ALA A 355 -9.37 -17.65 -6.09
N ASP A 356 -10.45 -18.27 -6.57
CA ASP A 356 -10.49 -18.94 -7.88
C ASP A 356 -10.36 -17.96 -9.07
N ASN A 357 -10.48 -16.66 -8.82
CA ASN A 357 -10.37 -15.59 -9.80
C ASN A 357 -9.81 -14.34 -9.13
N GLY A 358 -8.90 -13.65 -9.80
CA GLY A 358 -8.22 -12.50 -9.23
C GLY A 358 -6.92 -12.18 -9.95
N VAL A 359 -6.17 -11.24 -9.39
CA VAL A 359 -4.88 -10.80 -9.91
C VAL A 359 -3.73 -11.68 -9.43
N VAL A 360 -2.64 -11.72 -10.17
CA VAL A 360 -1.39 -12.36 -9.71
C VAL A 360 -0.51 -11.33 -9.02
N VAL A 361 -0.02 -11.66 -7.83
CA VAL A 361 0.82 -10.77 -7.01
C VAL A 361 2.22 -11.35 -6.89
N LYS A 362 3.24 -10.51 -7.10
CA LYS A 362 4.65 -10.85 -6.95
C LYS A 362 5.32 -9.82 -6.04
N ALA A 363 6.17 -10.27 -5.12
CA ALA A 363 6.95 -9.39 -4.27
C ALA A 363 8.36 -9.95 -4.04
N ASP A 364 9.32 -9.11 -3.67
CA ASP A 364 10.71 -9.52 -3.42
C ASP A 364 10.88 -10.35 -2.12
N THR A 365 10.02 -10.14 -1.13
CA THR A 365 10.17 -10.67 0.23
C THR A 365 8.82 -11.07 0.83
N LEU A 366 8.83 -11.90 1.89
CA LEU A 366 7.61 -12.38 2.54
C LEU A 366 6.76 -11.25 3.14
N GLY A 367 7.38 -10.34 3.90
CA GLY A 367 6.66 -9.22 4.53
C GLY A 367 6.03 -8.26 3.51
N SER A 368 6.64 -8.13 2.33
CA SER A 368 6.09 -7.33 1.25
C SER A 368 4.92 -7.99 0.54
N LEU A 369 5.01 -9.31 0.36
CA LEU A 369 3.90 -10.09 -0.16
C LEU A 369 2.68 -9.98 0.77
N GLU A 370 2.90 -10.07 2.07
CA GLU A 370 1.87 -9.92 3.09
C GLU A 370 1.26 -8.51 3.09
N ALA A 371 2.10 -7.47 3.08
CA ALA A 371 1.65 -6.09 3.06
C ALA A 371 0.82 -5.78 1.80
N MET A 372 1.26 -6.27 0.63
CA MET A 372 0.55 -6.14 -0.64
C MET A 372 -0.78 -6.89 -0.62
N ALA A 373 -0.79 -8.12 -0.10
CA ALA A 373 -2.00 -8.93 0.02
C ALA A 373 -3.05 -8.28 0.92
N ASN A 374 -2.63 -7.75 2.07
CA ASN A 374 -3.52 -7.04 3.00
C ASN A 374 -4.08 -5.77 2.35
N ALA A 375 -3.25 -5.00 1.64
CA ALA A 375 -3.68 -3.79 0.95
C ALA A 375 -4.71 -4.09 -0.17
N LEU A 376 -4.50 -5.15 -0.95
CA LEU A 376 -5.48 -5.60 -1.95
C LEU A 376 -6.78 -6.07 -1.29
N ARG A 377 -6.70 -6.73 -0.13
CA ARG A 377 -7.90 -7.16 0.62
C ARG A 377 -8.70 -5.96 1.12
N GLU A 378 -8.04 -4.90 1.57
CA GLU A 378 -8.66 -3.62 1.95
C GLU A 378 -9.31 -2.93 0.75
N ALA A 379 -8.68 -2.98 -0.43
CA ALA A 379 -9.22 -2.48 -1.70
C ALA A 379 -10.25 -3.42 -2.36
N GLU A 380 -10.65 -4.51 -1.69
CA GLU A 380 -11.56 -5.53 -2.20
C GLU A 380 -11.12 -6.18 -3.54
N VAL A 381 -9.82 -6.19 -3.82
CA VAL A 381 -9.22 -6.81 -5.01
C VAL A 381 -8.87 -8.27 -4.73
N PRO A 382 -9.50 -9.25 -5.42
CA PRO A 382 -9.24 -10.66 -5.18
C PRO A 382 -7.89 -11.08 -5.76
N ILE A 383 -7.19 -11.97 -5.05
CA ILE A 383 -5.85 -12.46 -5.43
C ILE A 383 -6.00 -13.89 -5.94
N LEU A 384 -5.55 -14.17 -7.16
CA LEU A 384 -5.52 -15.53 -7.74
C LEU A 384 -4.30 -16.31 -7.25
N ARG A 385 -3.15 -15.63 -7.17
CA ARG A 385 -1.88 -16.23 -6.77
C ARG A 385 -0.96 -15.16 -6.21
N ALA A 386 -0.23 -15.47 -5.14
CA ALA A 386 0.76 -14.59 -4.55
C ALA A 386 2.05 -15.37 -4.31
N GLU A 387 3.19 -14.88 -4.82
CA GLU A 387 4.49 -15.54 -4.64
C GLU A 387 5.63 -14.54 -4.46
N VAL A 388 6.67 -14.98 -3.75
CA VAL A 388 7.94 -14.25 -3.64
C VAL A 388 8.82 -14.53 -4.86
N GLY A 389 9.48 -13.48 -5.36
CA GLY A 389 10.47 -13.50 -6.43
C GLY A 389 10.03 -12.78 -7.71
N ASP A 390 10.98 -12.63 -8.63
CA ASP A 390 10.76 -11.97 -9.93
C ASP A 390 9.65 -12.60 -10.76
N ILE A 391 9.11 -11.81 -11.68
CA ILE A 391 8.00 -12.20 -12.55
C ILE A 391 8.52 -13.13 -13.64
N ALA A 392 8.05 -14.37 -13.61
CA ALA A 392 8.45 -15.44 -14.51
C ALA A 392 7.36 -15.71 -15.57
N PRO A 393 7.68 -16.40 -16.67
CA PRO A 393 6.71 -16.71 -17.73
C PRO A 393 5.46 -17.44 -17.21
N ARG A 394 5.65 -18.33 -16.23
CA ARG A 394 4.56 -19.07 -15.57
C ARG A 394 3.53 -18.14 -14.91
N ASP A 395 3.96 -16.97 -14.43
CA ASP A 395 3.10 -16.02 -13.72
C ASP A 395 2.17 -15.31 -14.72
N ILE A 396 2.67 -15.04 -15.92
CA ILE A 396 1.90 -14.52 -17.07
C ILE A 396 0.86 -15.55 -17.51
N ALA A 397 1.27 -16.80 -17.68
CA ALA A 397 0.36 -17.88 -18.04
C ALA A 397 -0.76 -18.06 -17.01
N VAL A 398 -0.49 -17.88 -15.71
CA VAL A 398 -1.51 -17.93 -14.65
C VAL A 398 -2.44 -16.72 -14.73
N ALA A 399 -1.89 -15.51 -14.86
CA ALA A 399 -2.68 -14.28 -14.94
C ALA A 399 -3.64 -14.28 -16.15
N GLU A 400 -3.23 -14.86 -17.28
CA GLU A 400 -4.06 -14.97 -18.49
C GLU A 400 -5.29 -15.88 -18.28
N THR A 401 -5.26 -16.80 -17.30
CA THR A 401 -6.40 -17.68 -17.00
C THR A 401 -7.53 -17.01 -16.22
N ALA A 402 -7.35 -15.76 -15.78
CA ALA A 402 -8.39 -15.01 -15.09
C ALA A 402 -9.64 -14.86 -15.96
N ASN A 403 -10.82 -15.06 -15.35
CA ASN A 403 -12.10 -15.06 -16.05
C ASN A 403 -12.59 -13.65 -16.41
N GLN A 404 -12.27 -12.69 -15.55
CA GLN A 404 -12.59 -11.28 -15.74
C GLN A 404 -11.42 -10.58 -16.40
N ASP A 405 -11.70 -9.79 -17.43
CA ASP A 405 -10.64 -9.15 -18.20
C ASP A 405 -9.85 -8.18 -17.31
N GLU A 406 -10.50 -7.50 -16.36
CA GLU A 406 -9.84 -6.62 -15.36
C GLU A 406 -8.90 -7.35 -14.40
N HIS A 407 -9.04 -8.67 -14.25
CA HIS A 407 -8.19 -9.50 -13.40
C HIS A 407 -7.01 -10.14 -14.15
N LYS A 408 -6.95 -9.99 -15.48
CA LYS A 408 -5.78 -10.37 -16.28
C LYS A 408 -4.65 -9.36 -16.07
N ALA A 409 -4.16 -9.31 -14.84
CA ALA A 409 -3.15 -8.38 -14.40
C ALA A 409 -2.15 -9.04 -13.45
N ILE A 410 -0.91 -8.55 -13.50
CA ILE A 410 0.14 -8.89 -12.54
C ILE A 410 0.50 -7.61 -11.79
N LEU A 411 0.53 -7.69 -10.47
CA LEU A 411 0.96 -6.64 -9.55
C LEU A 411 2.30 -7.06 -8.95
N GLY A 412 3.39 -6.44 -9.43
CA GLY A 412 4.76 -6.74 -9.01
C GLY A 412 5.33 -5.65 -8.12
N PHE A 413 5.52 -5.95 -6.84
CA PHE A 413 6.08 -5.01 -5.88
C PHE A 413 7.59 -5.24 -5.68
N ASN A 414 8.41 -4.26 -6.04
CA ASN A 414 9.87 -4.31 -5.97
C ASN A 414 10.49 -5.55 -6.66
N VAL A 415 9.93 -5.98 -7.79
CA VAL A 415 10.38 -7.16 -8.54
C VAL A 415 10.65 -6.82 -10.00
N ASP A 416 11.60 -7.53 -10.60
CA ASP A 416 11.92 -7.39 -12.01
C ASP A 416 11.11 -8.38 -12.87
N LEU A 417 10.97 -8.05 -14.16
CA LEU A 417 10.48 -8.97 -15.17
C LEU A 417 11.66 -9.76 -15.75
N LEU A 418 11.60 -11.09 -15.66
CA LEU A 418 12.67 -11.93 -16.21
C LEU A 418 12.73 -11.82 -17.75
N ALA A 419 13.93 -11.86 -18.32
CA ALA A 419 14.13 -11.69 -19.77
C ALA A 419 13.37 -12.71 -20.65
N ASN A 420 13.10 -13.91 -20.12
CA ASN A 420 12.30 -14.93 -20.82
C ASN A 420 10.78 -14.71 -20.67
N ALA A 421 10.35 -13.84 -19.77
CA ALA A 421 8.95 -13.48 -19.54
C ALA A 421 8.51 -12.28 -20.42
N GLU A 422 9.43 -11.39 -20.80
CA GLU A 422 9.14 -10.23 -21.69
C GLU A 422 8.40 -10.64 -22.96
N THR A 423 8.92 -11.63 -23.68
CA THR A 423 8.30 -12.10 -24.94
C THR A 423 6.93 -12.73 -24.71
N GLU A 424 6.71 -13.38 -23.56
CA GLU A 424 5.41 -13.99 -23.24
C GLU A 424 4.37 -12.91 -22.92
N LEU A 425 4.77 -11.87 -22.17
CA LEU A 425 3.92 -10.73 -21.82
C LEU A 425 3.48 -9.95 -23.06
N GLU A 426 4.37 -9.73 -24.03
CA GLU A 426 4.04 -9.05 -25.29
C GLU A 426 2.96 -9.78 -26.12
N ASN A 427 2.82 -11.10 -25.95
CA ASN A 427 1.87 -11.92 -26.69
C ASN A 427 0.60 -12.25 -25.90
N ALA A 428 0.59 -12.01 -24.59
CA ALA A 428 -0.52 -12.30 -23.70
C ALA A 428 -1.44 -11.09 -23.53
N ASP A 429 -2.73 -11.33 -23.28
CA ASP A 429 -3.69 -10.30 -22.89
C ASP A 429 -3.60 -10.01 -21.38
N VAL A 430 -2.39 -9.69 -20.89
CA VAL A 430 -2.12 -9.47 -19.46
C VAL A 430 -1.47 -8.11 -19.27
N LYS A 431 -1.99 -7.33 -18.32
CA LYS A 431 -1.41 -6.03 -17.96
C LYS A 431 -0.44 -6.20 -16.77
N LEU A 432 0.80 -5.76 -16.95
CA LEU A 432 1.78 -5.71 -15.86
C LEU A 432 1.80 -4.33 -15.21
N PHE A 433 1.75 -4.33 -13.88
CA PHE A 433 2.01 -3.18 -13.01
C PHE A 433 3.21 -3.50 -12.13
N THR A 434 4.19 -2.60 -12.09
CA THR A 434 5.36 -2.76 -11.23
C THR A 434 5.68 -1.43 -10.58
N ASP A 435 5.80 -1.44 -9.26
CA ASP A 435 6.16 -0.26 -8.50
C ASP A 435 6.90 -0.67 -7.21
N GLU A 436 7.54 0.30 -6.59
CA GLU A 436 8.22 0.18 -5.29
C GLU A 436 7.33 0.65 -4.13
N VAL A 437 6.17 1.24 -4.43
CA VAL A 437 5.18 1.77 -3.49
C VAL A 437 3.85 1.06 -3.67
N ILE A 438 3.35 0.42 -2.60
CA ILE A 438 2.14 -0.41 -2.62
C ILE A 438 0.92 0.38 -3.12
N TYR A 439 0.70 1.59 -2.60
CA TYR A 439 -0.47 2.39 -2.96
C TYR A 439 -0.45 2.89 -4.40
N GLN A 440 0.71 3.30 -4.92
CA GLN A 440 0.82 3.69 -6.33
C GLN A 440 0.44 2.52 -7.23
N LEU A 441 0.89 1.33 -6.87
CA LEU A 441 0.56 0.10 -7.59
C LEU A 441 -0.94 -0.21 -7.56
N ILE A 442 -1.60 -0.02 -6.40
CA ILE A 442 -3.05 -0.19 -6.26
C ILE A 442 -3.81 0.90 -7.03
N ASP A 443 -3.44 2.17 -6.88
CA ASP A 443 -4.07 3.30 -7.56
C ASP A 443 -3.99 3.16 -9.09
N GLU A 444 -2.83 2.74 -9.60
CA GLU A 444 -2.63 2.45 -11.02
C GLU A 444 -3.53 1.31 -11.50
N TYR A 445 -3.67 0.26 -10.68
CA TYR A 445 -4.54 -0.86 -10.96
C TYR A 445 -6.01 -0.44 -10.94
N GLU A 446 -6.47 0.26 -9.91
CA GLU A 446 -7.86 0.75 -9.80
C GLU A 446 -8.21 1.65 -10.98
N THR A 447 -7.32 2.58 -11.33
CA THR A 447 -7.50 3.46 -12.50
C THR A 447 -7.66 2.64 -13.78
N TYR A 448 -6.84 1.59 -13.97
CA TYR A 448 -6.97 0.68 -15.10
C TYR A 448 -8.30 -0.06 -15.12
N VAL A 449 -8.77 -0.56 -13.96
CA VAL A 449 -10.07 -1.24 -13.83
C VAL A 449 -11.21 -0.30 -14.21
N GLU A 450 -11.20 0.94 -13.69
CA GLU A 450 -12.21 1.95 -14.00
C GLU A 450 -12.25 2.29 -15.50
N GLU A 451 -11.09 2.51 -16.12
CA GLU A 451 -11.00 2.80 -17.55
C GLU A 451 -11.53 1.63 -18.41
N LYS A 452 -11.22 0.40 -18.01
CA LYS A 452 -11.64 -0.81 -18.72
C LYS A 452 -13.15 -1.04 -18.60
N GLN A 453 -13.71 -0.85 -17.42
CA GLN A 453 -15.15 -0.93 -17.18
C GLN A 453 -15.89 0.13 -17.99
N ARG A 454 -15.40 1.38 -17.99
CA ARG A 454 -15.97 2.47 -18.79
C ARG A 454 -15.96 2.14 -20.29
N ALA A 455 -14.85 1.65 -20.83
CA ALA A 455 -14.74 1.28 -22.24
C ALA A 455 -15.69 0.11 -22.62
N GLN A 456 -15.86 -0.86 -21.71
CA GLN A 456 -16.82 -1.95 -21.89
C GLN A 456 -18.25 -1.41 -21.90
N GLN A 457 -18.60 -0.52 -20.97
CA GLN A 457 -19.92 0.11 -20.90
C GLN A 457 -20.23 0.95 -22.13
N GLU A 458 -19.28 1.76 -22.62
CA GLU A 458 -19.42 2.53 -23.87
C GLU A 458 -19.71 1.60 -25.07
N THR A 459 -19.00 0.49 -25.16
CA THR A 459 -19.20 -0.52 -26.22
C THR A 459 -20.60 -1.15 -26.16
N VAL A 460 -21.16 -1.34 -24.96
CA VAL A 460 -22.53 -1.83 -24.78
C VAL A 460 -23.53 -0.73 -25.16
N LEU A 461 -23.30 0.51 -24.71
CA LEU A 461 -24.16 1.66 -24.99
C LEU A 461 -24.33 1.92 -26.49
N ASP A 462 -23.26 1.75 -27.28
CA ASP A 462 -23.29 1.88 -28.75
C ASP A 462 -24.16 0.82 -29.44
N LYS A 463 -24.28 -0.38 -28.85
CA LYS A 463 -25.10 -1.48 -29.37
C LYS A 463 -26.56 -1.38 -28.96
N VAL A 464 -26.85 -0.58 -27.93
CA VAL A 464 -28.19 -0.41 -27.36
C VAL A 464 -28.92 0.73 -28.07
N VAL A 465 -30.25 0.63 -28.15
CA VAL A 465 -31.08 1.67 -28.78
C VAL A 465 -31.34 2.76 -27.75
N ARG A 466 -30.84 3.97 -28.01
CA ARG A 466 -31.05 5.11 -27.11
C ARG A 466 -32.52 5.53 -27.07
N PRO A 467 -33.08 5.82 -25.89
CA PRO A 467 -34.47 6.23 -25.73
C PRO A 467 -34.64 7.66 -26.25
N SER A 468 -35.73 7.92 -26.98
CA SER A 468 -36.08 9.26 -27.44
C SER A 468 -37.59 9.42 -27.56
N ARG A 469 -38.06 10.63 -27.22
CA ARG A 469 -39.43 11.12 -27.40
C ARG A 469 -39.35 12.48 -28.11
N PHE A 470 -40.07 12.63 -29.21
CA PHE A 470 -40.06 13.84 -30.03
C PHE A 470 -41.44 14.15 -30.59
N ARG A 471 -41.67 15.42 -30.94
CA ARG A 471 -42.96 15.90 -31.47
C ARG A 471 -42.80 16.42 -32.90
N ILE A 472 -43.73 16.06 -33.77
CA ILE A 472 -43.85 16.64 -35.11
C ILE A 472 -44.36 18.08 -35.00
N LEU A 473 -43.61 19.03 -35.57
CA LEU A 473 -43.95 20.44 -35.52
C LEU A 473 -45.08 20.78 -36.50
N PRO A 474 -46.10 21.56 -36.08
CA PRO A 474 -47.15 22.06 -36.98
C PRO A 474 -46.58 22.94 -38.10
N ASP A 475 -47.17 22.86 -39.29
CA ASP A 475 -46.79 23.59 -40.50
C ASP A 475 -45.32 23.36 -40.97
N HIS A 476 -44.66 22.29 -40.51
CA HIS A 476 -43.26 21.95 -40.85
C HIS A 476 -43.16 20.63 -41.62
N THR A 477 -44.16 20.33 -42.44
CA THR A 477 -44.11 19.22 -43.40
C THR A 477 -43.42 19.64 -44.70
N PHE A 478 -42.23 19.11 -44.96
CA PHE A 478 -41.43 19.40 -46.16
C PHE A 478 -41.69 18.40 -47.29
N ARG A 479 -42.00 17.15 -46.95
CA ARG A 479 -42.38 16.09 -47.89
C ARG A 479 -43.38 15.15 -47.24
N GLN A 480 -44.45 14.81 -47.96
CA GLN A 480 -45.55 14.02 -47.40
C GLN A 480 -45.24 12.52 -47.29
N ASN A 481 -44.46 11.94 -48.20
CA ASN A 481 -44.08 10.52 -48.20
C ASN A 481 -42.85 10.27 -49.10
N ASP A 482 -42.32 9.05 -49.03
CA ASP A 482 -41.20 8.55 -49.83
C ASP A 482 -39.91 9.42 -49.82
N PRO A 483 -39.23 9.57 -48.66
CA PRO A 483 -39.71 9.44 -47.28
C PRO A 483 -40.53 10.66 -46.83
N ALA A 484 -41.33 10.52 -45.77
CA ALA A 484 -41.94 11.68 -45.13
C ALA A 484 -40.85 12.54 -44.49
N VAL A 485 -40.78 13.83 -44.83
CA VAL A 485 -39.79 14.77 -44.27
C VAL A 485 -40.52 15.83 -43.47
N VAL A 486 -40.30 15.84 -42.16
CA VAL A 486 -41.00 16.70 -41.21
C VAL A 486 -40.01 17.38 -40.25
N GLY A 487 -40.34 18.59 -39.81
CA GLY A 487 -39.66 19.25 -38.70
C GLY A 487 -40.12 18.66 -37.38
N VAL A 488 -39.19 18.37 -36.47
CA VAL A 488 -39.48 17.85 -35.14
C VAL A 488 -38.76 18.63 -34.05
N GLU A 489 -39.32 18.57 -32.85
CA GLU A 489 -38.67 19.00 -31.60
C GLU A 489 -38.43 17.77 -30.72
N ILE A 490 -37.17 17.54 -30.34
CA ILE A 490 -36.82 16.45 -29.44
C ILE A 490 -37.23 16.87 -28.03
N ILE A 491 -38.19 16.15 -27.43
CA ILE A 491 -38.71 16.48 -26.09
C ILE A 491 -37.75 15.95 -25.03
N SER A 492 -37.32 14.70 -25.16
CA SER A 492 -36.41 14.05 -24.22
C SER A 492 -35.64 12.90 -24.90
N GLY A 493 -34.39 12.69 -24.48
CA GLY A 493 -33.51 11.63 -24.98
C GLY A 493 -32.82 11.97 -26.31
N THR A 494 -32.19 10.95 -26.90
CA THR A 494 -31.32 11.07 -28.08
C THR A 494 -31.91 10.32 -29.26
N LEU A 495 -32.34 11.04 -30.30
CA LEU A 495 -32.86 10.46 -31.54
C LEU A 495 -31.68 10.09 -32.45
N GLN A 496 -31.65 8.86 -32.97
CA GLN A 496 -30.58 8.36 -33.83
C GLN A 496 -31.11 7.87 -35.19
N ASN A 497 -30.30 8.01 -36.24
CA ASN A 497 -30.57 7.43 -37.56
C ASN A 497 -30.74 5.89 -37.51
N ASN A 498 -31.43 5.35 -38.52
CA ASN A 498 -31.68 3.92 -38.72
C ASN A 498 -32.51 3.25 -37.60
N ARG A 499 -33.25 4.02 -36.80
CA ARG A 499 -34.11 3.49 -35.73
C ARG A 499 -35.58 3.47 -36.15
N ASN A 500 -36.31 2.46 -35.68
CA ASN A 500 -37.76 2.43 -35.85
C ASN A 500 -38.42 3.43 -34.90
N VAL A 501 -39.42 4.15 -35.38
CA VAL A 501 -40.17 5.15 -34.60
C VAL A 501 -41.66 4.87 -34.69
N GLY A 502 -42.38 5.26 -33.65
CA GLY A 502 -43.81 4.98 -33.52
C GLY A 502 -44.47 5.76 -32.41
N SER A 503 -45.77 5.58 -32.26
CA SER A 503 -46.57 6.18 -31.19
C SER A 503 -47.13 5.10 -30.28
N PHE A 504 -47.67 5.51 -29.14
CA PHE A 504 -48.45 4.63 -28.29
C PHE A 504 -49.94 4.86 -28.55
N GLU A 505 -50.65 3.82 -29.00
CA GLU A 505 -52.10 3.79 -29.00
C GLU A 505 -52.57 3.09 -27.72
N GLY A 506 -52.96 3.89 -26.72
CA GLY A 506 -53.17 3.40 -25.35
C GLY A 506 -51.85 2.96 -24.71
N ASN A 507 -51.66 1.65 -24.54
CA ASN A 507 -50.43 1.05 -23.99
C ASN A 507 -49.74 0.10 -25.00
N GLU A 508 -50.17 0.10 -26.26
CA GLU A 508 -49.57 -0.67 -27.35
C GLU A 508 -48.70 0.25 -28.21
N PHE A 509 -47.52 -0.22 -28.61
CA PHE A 509 -46.61 0.58 -29.43
C PHE A 509 -46.88 0.25 -30.89
N GLU A 510 -47.33 1.25 -31.63
CA GLU A 510 -47.62 1.14 -33.05
C GLU A 510 -46.47 1.77 -33.85
N ARG A 511 -45.79 0.95 -34.66
CA ARG A 511 -44.66 1.41 -35.48
C ARG A 511 -45.20 2.27 -36.62
N ALA A 512 -44.73 3.52 -36.70
CA ALA A 512 -45.06 4.43 -37.78
C ALA A 512 -44.12 4.27 -38.98
N GLY A 513 -42.82 4.04 -38.74
CA GLY A 513 -41.81 3.93 -39.80
C GLY A 513 -40.40 3.76 -39.27
N GLN A 514 -39.42 3.93 -40.16
CA GLN A 514 -37.99 3.91 -39.83
C GLN A 514 -37.37 5.27 -40.15
N LEU A 515 -36.58 5.80 -39.21
CA LEU A 515 -35.82 7.03 -39.39
C LEU A 515 -34.65 6.79 -40.35
N SER A 516 -34.60 7.49 -41.47
CA SER A 516 -33.54 7.34 -42.48
C SER A 516 -32.60 8.55 -42.62
N GLY A 517 -32.91 9.67 -41.99
CA GLY A 517 -32.02 10.82 -41.94
C GLY A 517 -32.45 11.86 -40.91
N ILE A 518 -31.46 12.56 -40.35
CA ILE A 518 -31.64 13.72 -39.48
C ILE A 518 -30.80 14.86 -40.07
N GLN A 519 -31.42 16.04 -40.21
CA GLN A 519 -30.76 17.25 -40.69
C GLN A 519 -30.91 18.39 -39.69
N LYS A 520 -29.79 19.00 -39.33
CA LYS A 520 -29.71 20.16 -38.46
C LYS A 520 -29.14 21.34 -39.24
N GLN A 521 -29.96 22.37 -39.44
CA GLN A 521 -29.59 23.58 -40.21
C GLN A 521 -29.09 23.30 -41.65
N GLY A 522 -29.51 22.17 -42.23
CA GLY A 522 -29.13 21.76 -43.59
C GLY A 522 -27.95 20.78 -43.66
N ASP A 523 -27.28 20.51 -42.54
CA ASP A 523 -26.22 19.50 -42.45
C ASP A 523 -26.80 18.16 -41.95
N ASP A 524 -26.38 17.06 -42.57
CA ASP A 524 -26.72 15.70 -42.12
C ASP A 524 -25.98 15.38 -40.81
N VAL A 525 -26.73 14.88 -39.82
CA VAL A 525 -26.20 14.49 -38.50
C VAL A 525 -26.66 13.08 -38.13
N ASP A 526 -25.87 12.40 -37.30
CA ASP A 526 -26.17 11.02 -36.86
C ASP A 526 -27.17 10.96 -35.70
N GLU A 527 -27.21 12.01 -34.88
CA GLU A 527 -28.08 12.12 -33.71
C GLU A 527 -28.62 13.55 -33.49
N ALA A 528 -29.74 13.64 -32.78
CA ALA A 528 -30.31 14.89 -32.26
C ALA A 528 -30.77 14.72 -30.81
N ARG A 529 -30.51 15.73 -29.96
CA ARG A 529 -30.73 15.67 -28.50
C ARG A 529 -31.91 16.51 -28.04
N ALA A 530 -32.37 16.29 -26.81
CA ALA A 530 -33.46 17.02 -26.19
C ALA A 530 -33.31 18.56 -26.32
N GLY A 531 -34.42 19.23 -26.66
CA GLY A 531 -34.48 20.67 -26.92
C GLY A 531 -34.10 21.09 -28.34
N GLU A 532 -33.49 20.20 -29.13
CA GLU A 532 -33.14 20.51 -30.52
C GLU A 532 -34.35 20.43 -31.44
N ARG A 533 -34.33 21.29 -32.48
CA ARG A 533 -35.29 21.27 -33.58
C ARG A 533 -34.57 20.91 -34.87
N VAL A 534 -34.95 19.80 -35.46
CA VAL A 534 -34.28 19.20 -36.62
C VAL A 534 -35.31 18.76 -37.65
N SER A 535 -34.90 18.63 -38.90
CA SER A 535 -35.69 17.97 -39.93
C SER A 535 -35.34 16.48 -39.92
N ILE A 536 -36.34 15.62 -39.97
CA ILE A 536 -36.13 14.17 -40.05
C ILE A 536 -36.82 13.57 -41.27
N ALA A 537 -36.24 12.50 -41.80
CA ALA A 537 -36.84 11.66 -42.82
C ALA A 537 -37.31 10.34 -42.19
N ILE A 538 -38.59 10.00 -42.39
CA ILE A 538 -39.20 8.76 -41.93
C ILE A 538 -39.72 7.97 -43.14
N ASP A 539 -39.16 6.78 -43.34
CA ASP A 539 -39.63 5.82 -44.33
C ASP A 539 -40.85 5.05 -43.82
N GLY A 540 -41.87 4.91 -44.66
CA GLY A 540 -43.09 4.14 -44.37
C GLY A 540 -44.38 4.99 -44.28
N PRO A 541 -44.46 6.02 -43.43
CA PRO A 541 -45.71 6.74 -43.23
C PRO A 541 -45.94 7.82 -44.29
N THR A 542 -47.20 8.24 -44.43
CA THR A 542 -47.56 9.46 -45.15
C THR A 542 -48.05 10.51 -44.14
N VAL A 543 -47.60 11.76 -44.24
CA VAL A 543 -48.10 12.84 -43.38
C VAL A 543 -49.59 13.09 -43.67
N GLY A 544 -50.43 13.04 -42.64
CA GLY A 544 -51.89 13.03 -42.71
C GLY A 544 -52.51 11.64 -42.91
N ARG A 545 -51.69 10.58 -43.04
CA ARG A 545 -52.10 9.18 -43.11
C ARG A 545 -51.00 8.27 -42.55
N GLY A 546 -50.98 8.12 -41.23
CA GLY A 546 -50.03 7.28 -40.48
C GLY A 546 -49.21 8.09 -39.46
N ILE A 547 -48.89 9.34 -39.79
CA ILE A 547 -48.39 10.35 -38.85
C ILE A 547 -49.08 11.69 -39.13
N GLU A 548 -49.37 12.47 -38.11
CA GLU A 548 -49.97 13.80 -38.19
C GLU A 548 -49.09 14.87 -37.52
N GLU A 549 -49.27 16.12 -37.93
CA GLU A 549 -48.59 17.22 -37.27
C GLU A 549 -49.08 17.38 -35.82
N GLY A 550 -48.14 17.55 -34.89
CA GLY A 550 -48.42 17.55 -33.45
C GLY A 550 -48.29 16.17 -32.79
N ASP A 551 -48.20 15.08 -33.55
CA ASP A 551 -47.99 13.74 -33.00
C ASP A 551 -46.69 13.68 -32.19
N THR A 552 -46.75 12.95 -31.07
CA THR A 552 -45.58 12.62 -30.26
C THR A 552 -45.17 11.19 -30.58
N LEU A 553 -43.99 11.05 -31.16
CA LEU A 553 -43.38 9.79 -31.52
C LEU A 553 -42.24 9.45 -30.57
N TRP A 554 -41.90 8.17 -30.57
CA TRP A 554 -40.91 7.55 -29.73
C TRP A 554 -40.02 6.65 -30.56
N THR A 555 -38.76 6.50 -30.15
CA THR A 555 -37.92 5.43 -30.67
C THR A 555 -38.42 4.08 -30.13
N GLU A 556 -38.53 3.08 -30.99
CA GLU A 556 -38.90 1.72 -30.59
C GLU A 556 -37.72 1.05 -29.87
N ILE A 557 -37.89 0.81 -28.56
CA ILE A 557 -36.85 0.20 -27.73
C ILE A 557 -37.12 -1.31 -27.66
N PRO A 558 -36.18 -2.17 -28.11
CA PRO A 558 -36.28 -3.61 -27.88
C PRO A 558 -36.31 -3.92 -26.38
N GLU A 559 -37.08 -4.94 -25.97
CA GLU A 559 -37.23 -5.30 -24.55
C GLU A 559 -35.90 -5.58 -23.85
N LYS A 560 -34.98 -6.28 -24.54
CA LYS A 560 -33.63 -6.55 -24.03
C LYS A 560 -32.83 -5.26 -23.79
N HIS A 561 -32.98 -4.27 -24.66
CA HIS A 561 -32.28 -2.98 -24.54
C HIS A 561 -32.87 -2.16 -23.40
N ALA A 562 -34.20 -2.18 -23.23
CA ALA A 562 -34.85 -1.53 -22.11
C ALA A 562 -34.35 -2.08 -20.76
N LYS A 563 -34.16 -3.41 -20.67
CA LYS A 563 -33.57 -4.06 -19.49
C LYS A 563 -32.14 -3.59 -19.22
N ILE A 564 -31.27 -3.64 -20.24
CA ILE A 564 -29.86 -3.19 -20.12
C ILE A 564 -29.80 -1.71 -19.69
N LEU A 565 -30.60 -0.84 -20.30
CA LEU A 565 -30.64 0.59 -19.95
C LEU A 565 -31.13 0.86 -18.53
N GLU A 566 -32.08 0.08 -18.02
CA GLU A 566 -32.64 0.30 -16.68
C GLU A 566 -31.78 -0.32 -15.56
N GLN A 567 -31.14 -1.47 -15.84
CA GLN A 567 -30.45 -2.27 -14.82
C GLN A 567 -28.94 -2.10 -14.83
N GLU A 568 -28.33 -1.92 -16.01
CA GLU A 568 -26.87 -1.93 -16.17
C GLU A 568 -26.33 -0.53 -16.50
N LEU A 569 -27.02 0.23 -17.37
CA LEU A 569 -26.52 1.51 -17.90
C LEU A 569 -27.29 2.74 -17.39
N ARG A 570 -28.08 2.60 -16.32
CA ARG A 570 -28.96 3.68 -15.85
C ARG A 570 -28.17 4.91 -15.42
N GLU A 571 -26.99 4.73 -14.83
CA GLU A 571 -26.13 5.82 -14.37
C GLU A 571 -25.30 6.45 -15.51
N GLU A 572 -25.16 5.75 -16.63
CA GLU A 572 -24.38 6.16 -17.80
C GLU A 572 -25.18 6.97 -18.83
N ILE A 573 -26.51 6.82 -18.86
CA ILE A 573 -27.37 7.61 -19.75
C ILE A 573 -27.71 8.98 -19.16
N THR A 574 -27.92 9.96 -20.05
CA THR A 574 -28.19 11.36 -19.65
C THR A 574 -29.53 11.50 -18.93
N ALA A 575 -29.72 12.57 -18.17
CA ALA A 575 -30.95 12.80 -17.42
C ALA A 575 -32.22 12.81 -18.31
N ASP A 576 -32.11 13.34 -19.53
CA ASP A 576 -33.20 13.37 -20.50
C ASP A 576 -33.45 12.00 -21.16
N GLU A 577 -32.41 11.19 -21.37
CA GLU A 577 -32.55 9.79 -21.79
C GLU A 577 -33.25 8.96 -20.70
N ARG A 578 -32.92 9.18 -19.42
CA ARG A 578 -33.62 8.54 -18.29
C ARG A 578 -35.09 8.94 -18.24
N GLU A 579 -35.40 10.20 -18.52
CA GLU A 579 -36.79 10.68 -18.59
C GLU A 579 -37.55 9.97 -19.72
N ALA A 580 -36.96 9.92 -20.92
CA ALA A 580 -37.54 9.22 -22.07
C ALA A 580 -37.74 7.73 -21.78
N LEU A 581 -36.73 7.04 -21.23
CA LEU A 581 -36.83 5.63 -20.86
C LEU A 581 -37.92 5.38 -19.82
N SER A 582 -37.95 6.19 -18.75
CA SER A 582 -38.93 6.04 -17.68
C SER A 582 -40.35 6.18 -18.19
N ALA A 583 -40.61 7.18 -19.03
CA ALA A 583 -41.93 7.41 -19.60
C ALA A 583 -42.33 6.34 -20.64
N TYR A 584 -41.37 5.81 -21.39
CA TYR A 584 -41.58 4.65 -22.29
C TYR A 584 -41.97 3.40 -21.49
N LEU A 585 -41.20 3.10 -20.43
CA LEU A 585 -41.42 1.96 -19.54
C LEU A 585 -42.75 2.07 -18.79
N GLU A 586 -43.10 3.25 -18.27
CA GLU A 586 -44.38 3.47 -17.58
C GLU A 586 -45.56 3.15 -18.49
N THR A 587 -45.47 3.52 -19.78
CA THR A 587 -46.52 3.27 -20.76
C THR A 587 -46.61 1.78 -21.12
N LYS A 588 -45.48 1.13 -21.41
CA LYS A 588 -45.43 -0.33 -21.69
C LYS A 588 -45.91 -1.17 -20.51
N ARG A 589 -45.48 -0.82 -19.29
CA ARG A 589 -45.77 -1.60 -18.07
C ARG A 589 -47.19 -1.48 -17.55
N LYS A 590 -47.96 -0.50 -18.02
CA LYS A 590 -49.42 -0.45 -17.81
C LYS A 590 -50.13 -1.63 -18.48
N ARG A 591 -49.54 -2.22 -19.53
CA ARG A 591 -50.05 -3.44 -20.21
C ARG A 591 -49.34 -4.70 -19.70
N ASP A 592 -48.02 -4.68 -19.62
CA ASP A 592 -47.21 -5.80 -19.15
C ASP A 592 -46.25 -5.38 -18.02
N PRO A 593 -46.62 -5.62 -16.75
CA PRO A 593 -45.83 -5.19 -15.58
C PRO A 593 -44.40 -5.74 -15.49
N PHE A 594 -44.06 -6.75 -16.29
CA PHE A 594 -42.74 -7.39 -16.31
C PHE A 594 -41.89 -7.01 -17.53
N TRP A 595 -42.44 -6.23 -18.47
CA TRP A 595 -41.73 -5.84 -19.68
C TRP A 595 -40.44 -5.07 -19.34
N GLY A 596 -39.31 -5.58 -19.83
CA GLY A 596 -37.99 -4.98 -19.63
C GLY A 596 -37.43 -5.10 -18.19
N LYS A 597 -37.89 -6.06 -17.37
CA LYS A 597 -37.32 -6.36 -16.05
C LYS A 597 -36.35 -7.55 -16.05
#